data_AF-A0A927RTN8-F1
#
_entry.id   AF-A0A927RTN8-F1
#
_cell.length_a   1.000
_cell.length_b   1.000
_cell.length_c   1.000
_cell.angle_alpha   90.00
_cell.angle_beta   90.00
_cell.angle_gamma   90.00
#
_symmetry.space_group_name_H-M   'P 1'
#
loop_
_entity.id
_entity.type
_entity.pdbx_description
1 polymer ?
#
loop_
_entity_poly.entity_id
_entity_poly.type
_entity_poly.pdbx_seq_one_letter_code
_entity_poly.pdbx_strand_id
1 'polypeptide(L)'
;MFALADYVTPNETETEFFTGVYREGMDLADWRKAAAKAMHDRGVKTLIITMGEHGAYYSGPDGDFMMPAFSITPVDSTAAGDAFNGGLVVSLASGADIKTAIRYGSACGALTTMKRGSLPSLPTREEVEQFLNEHKEV
;
A
#
# COMPACT_ATOMS: atom_id res chain seq x y z
N MET A 1 -7.19 -17.97 -8.69
CA MET A 1 -6.77 -16.57 -8.93
C MET A 1 -5.64 -16.19 -7.98
N PHE A 2 -5.86 -16.10 -6.66
CA PHE A 2 -4.83 -15.67 -5.70
C PHE A 2 -3.51 -16.45 -5.74
N ALA A 3 -3.58 -17.78 -5.86
CA ALA A 3 -2.38 -18.62 -5.93
C ALA A 3 -1.47 -18.37 -7.16
N LEU A 4 -1.93 -17.62 -8.16
CA LEU A 4 -1.19 -17.28 -9.37
C LEU A 4 -0.53 -15.89 -9.30
N ALA A 5 -0.87 -15.07 -8.31
CA ALA A 5 -0.31 -13.73 -8.14
C ALA A 5 0.82 -13.75 -7.12
N ASP A 6 1.94 -13.09 -7.43
CA ASP A 6 3.07 -12.93 -6.51
C ASP A 6 2.79 -11.89 -5.42
N TYR A 7 2.10 -10.81 -5.80
CA TYR A 7 1.67 -9.72 -4.92
C TYR A 7 0.17 -9.49 -5.06
N VAL A 8 -0.51 -9.30 -3.92
CA VAL A 8 -1.91 -8.88 -3.87
C VAL A 8 -1.99 -7.64 -2.99
N THR A 9 -2.55 -6.56 -3.54
CA THR A 9 -2.48 -5.21 -2.95
C THR A 9 -3.87 -4.62 -2.64
N PRO A 10 -4.73 -5.30 -1.86
CA PRO A 10 -6.08 -4.81 -1.61
C PRO A 10 -6.06 -3.58 -0.69
N ASN A 11 -7.10 -2.77 -0.75
CA ASN A 11 -7.42 -1.83 0.34
C ASN A 11 -8.20 -2.52 1.48
N GLU A 12 -8.57 -1.78 2.53
CA GLU A 12 -9.37 -2.31 3.65
C GLU A 12 -10.67 -2.97 3.18
N THR A 13 -11.51 -2.24 2.43
CA THR A 13 -12.82 -2.72 1.96
C THR A 13 -12.71 -3.96 1.07
N GLU A 14 -11.74 -4.00 0.16
CA GLU A 14 -11.46 -5.15 -0.70
C GLU A 14 -11.00 -6.35 0.12
N THR A 15 -10.17 -6.12 1.13
CA THR A 15 -9.70 -7.17 2.04
C THR A 15 -10.87 -7.76 2.81
N GLU A 16 -11.76 -6.94 3.38
CA GLU A 16 -12.97 -7.42 4.06
C GLU A 16 -13.86 -8.21 3.09
N PHE A 17 -14.06 -7.71 1.88
CA PHE A 17 -14.85 -8.41 0.85
C PHE A 17 -14.26 -9.79 0.49
N PHE A 18 -12.94 -9.88 0.34
CA PHE A 18 -12.31 -11.16 0.00
C PHE A 18 -12.26 -12.11 1.19
N THR A 19 -12.03 -11.63 2.41
CA THR A 19 -11.80 -12.49 3.57
C THR A 19 -13.07 -12.84 4.35
N GLY A 20 -14.09 -11.98 4.31
CA GLY A 20 -15.21 -12.00 5.26
C GLY A 20 -14.81 -11.60 6.68
N VAL A 21 -13.57 -11.12 6.89
CA VAL A 21 -13.06 -10.65 8.18
C VAL A 21 -13.27 -9.14 8.26
N TYR A 22 -14.35 -8.75 8.91
CA TYR A 22 -14.71 -7.34 9.12
C TYR A 22 -14.01 -6.78 10.37
N ARG A 23 -13.66 -5.50 10.33
CA ARG A 23 -12.96 -4.81 11.43
C ARG A 23 -13.84 -4.53 12.66
N GLU A 24 -15.16 -4.62 12.54
CA GLU A 24 -16.10 -4.28 13.62
C GLU A 24 -15.77 -5.03 14.93
N GLY A 25 -15.59 -4.26 16.02
CA GLY A 25 -15.24 -4.80 17.34
C GLY A 25 -13.78 -5.23 17.51
N MET A 26 -12.91 -4.96 16.53
CA MET A 26 -11.49 -5.29 16.54
C MET A 26 -10.63 -4.04 16.36
N ASP A 27 -9.47 -3.99 17.01
CA ASP A 27 -8.50 -2.94 16.70
C ASP A 27 -7.82 -3.19 15.34
N LEU A 28 -7.19 -2.15 14.79
CA LEU A 28 -6.58 -2.24 13.46
C LEU A 28 -5.44 -3.27 13.39
N ALA A 29 -4.71 -3.46 14.49
CA ALA A 29 -3.56 -4.35 14.53
C ALA A 29 -3.96 -5.82 14.54
N ASP A 30 -5.03 -6.14 15.26
CA ASP A 30 -5.61 -7.48 15.30
C ASP A 30 -6.34 -7.78 13.98
N TRP A 31 -7.08 -6.81 13.45
CA TRP A 31 -7.82 -6.98 12.19
C TRP A 31 -6.89 -7.31 11.03
N ARG A 32 -5.82 -6.54 10.83
CA ARG A 32 -4.89 -6.78 9.70
C ARG A 32 -4.20 -8.14 9.76
N LYS A 33 -3.91 -8.64 10.97
CA LYS A 33 -3.34 -9.99 11.16
C LYS A 33 -4.36 -11.09 10.83
N ALA A 34 -5.59 -10.95 11.31
CA ALA A 34 -6.66 -11.91 11.03
C ALA A 34 -7.00 -11.94 9.53
N ALA A 35 -7.09 -10.78 8.91
CA ALA A 35 -7.31 -10.62 7.48
C ALA A 35 -6.15 -11.19 6.64
N ALA A 36 -4.90 -10.90 7.01
CA ALA A 36 -3.74 -11.46 6.32
C ALA A 36 -3.73 -12.98 6.38
N LYS A 37 -3.99 -13.56 7.56
CA LYS A 37 -4.12 -15.01 7.70
C LYS A 37 -5.18 -15.58 6.74
N ALA A 38 -6.36 -14.97 6.68
CA ALA A 38 -7.43 -15.42 5.78
C ALA A 38 -7.05 -15.31 4.28
N MET A 39 -6.26 -14.31 3.89
CA MET A 39 -5.74 -14.19 2.53
C MET A 39 -4.67 -15.25 2.22
N HIS A 40 -3.78 -15.55 3.18
CA HIS A 40 -2.80 -16.62 3.04
C HIS A 40 -3.45 -18.01 2.95
N ASP A 41 -4.51 -18.27 3.72
CA ASP A 41 -5.30 -19.51 3.63
C ASP A 41 -5.94 -19.69 2.23
N ARG A 42 -6.08 -18.59 1.46
CA ARG A 42 -6.54 -18.59 0.06
C ARG A 42 -5.41 -18.67 -0.96
N GLY A 43 -4.17 -18.83 -0.52
CA GLY A 43 -2.98 -19.02 -1.35
C GLY A 43 -2.26 -17.74 -1.77
N VAL A 44 -2.57 -16.59 -1.16
CA VAL A 44 -1.75 -15.37 -1.34
C VAL A 44 -0.38 -15.59 -0.71
N LYS A 45 0.69 -15.31 -1.46
CA LYS A 45 2.07 -15.40 -0.95
C LYS A 45 2.54 -14.11 -0.32
N THR A 46 2.31 -12.99 -1.01
CA THR A 46 2.69 -11.66 -0.55
C THR A 46 1.48 -10.75 -0.57
N LEU A 47 1.10 -10.25 0.60
CA LEU A 47 -0.04 -9.37 0.80
C LEU A 47 0.44 -7.98 1.21
N ILE A 48 -0.12 -6.94 0.58
CA ILE A 48 0.08 -5.54 0.97
C ILE A 48 -1.29 -4.89 1.12
N ILE A 49 -1.76 -4.71 2.35
CA ILE A 49 -3.04 -4.05 2.62
C ILE A 49 -2.81 -2.54 2.69
N THR A 50 -3.41 -1.77 1.80
CA THR A 50 -3.39 -0.30 1.86
C THR A 50 -4.53 0.21 2.77
N MET A 51 -4.21 1.14 3.66
CA MET A 51 -5.11 1.58 4.75
C MET A 51 -5.11 3.11 4.90
N GLY A 52 -5.01 3.84 3.78
CA GLY A 52 -5.04 5.30 3.75
C GLY A 52 -4.04 5.96 4.71
N GLU A 53 -4.54 6.75 5.65
CA GLU A 53 -3.74 7.45 6.68
C GLU A 53 -3.02 6.49 7.65
N HIS A 54 -3.43 5.23 7.74
CA HIS A 54 -2.76 4.21 8.53
C HIS A 54 -1.58 3.54 7.79
N GLY A 55 -1.34 3.91 6.52
CA GLY A 55 -0.22 3.44 5.72
C GLY A 55 -0.51 2.11 5.03
N ALA A 56 0.47 1.22 5.02
CA ALA A 56 0.34 -0.11 4.40
C ALA A 56 0.85 -1.21 5.32
N TYR A 57 0.18 -2.36 5.32
CA TYR A 57 0.61 -3.56 6.03
C TYR A 57 1.14 -4.59 5.06
N TYR A 58 2.38 -5.01 5.22
CA TYR A 58 2.97 -6.11 4.49
C TYR A 58 2.89 -7.40 5.32
N SER A 59 2.54 -8.51 4.66
CA SER A 59 2.66 -9.86 5.20
C SER A 59 3.10 -10.82 4.10
N GLY A 60 4.21 -11.52 4.31
CA GLY A 60 4.82 -12.37 3.28
C GLY A 60 6.10 -13.07 3.73
N PRO A 61 6.93 -13.54 2.78
CA PRO A 61 8.15 -14.29 3.07
C PRO A 61 9.16 -13.55 3.96
N ASP A 62 9.18 -12.22 3.91
CA ASP A 62 10.08 -11.37 4.71
C ASP A 62 9.52 -11.05 6.10
N GLY A 63 8.43 -11.71 6.50
CA GLY A 63 7.70 -11.49 7.74
C GLY A 63 6.59 -10.45 7.59
N ASP A 64 6.22 -9.84 8.71
CA ASP A 64 5.11 -8.87 8.79
C ASP A 64 5.65 -7.51 9.24
N PHE A 65 5.24 -6.44 8.56
CA PHE A 65 5.58 -5.08 8.99
C PHE A 65 4.56 -4.03 8.56
N MET A 66 4.58 -2.91 9.27
CA MET A 66 3.84 -1.71 8.90
C MET A 66 4.76 -0.73 8.18
N MET A 67 4.29 -0.20 7.05
CA MET A 67 4.84 1.00 6.42
C MET A 67 3.97 2.19 6.84
N PRO A 68 4.49 3.14 7.63
CA PRO A 68 3.74 4.33 8.02
C PRO A 68 3.34 5.17 6.82
N ALA A 69 2.15 5.78 6.88
CA ALA A 69 1.75 6.80 5.91
C ALA A 69 2.65 8.03 6.01
N PHE A 70 2.73 8.78 4.92
CA PHE A 70 3.31 10.12 4.95
C PHE A 70 2.31 11.10 5.58
N SER A 71 2.82 12.00 6.44
CA SER A 71 2.01 13.05 7.04
C SER A 71 1.76 14.17 6.03
N ILE A 72 0.61 14.12 5.36
CA ILE A 72 0.20 15.06 4.32
C ILE A 72 -1.25 15.51 4.52
N THR A 73 -1.65 16.59 3.86
CA THR A 73 -3.05 17.03 3.80
C THR A 73 -3.66 16.59 2.46
N PRO A 74 -4.54 15.57 2.44
CA PRO A 74 -5.14 15.10 1.19
C PRO A 74 -6.20 16.09 0.67
N VAL A 75 -6.27 16.19 -0.67
CA VAL A 75 -7.25 16.99 -1.41
C VAL A 75 -8.28 16.07 -2.09
N ASP A 76 -7.84 14.97 -2.71
CA ASP A 76 -8.69 14.02 -3.44
C ASP A 76 -8.00 12.65 -3.47
N SER A 77 -8.60 11.61 -2.89
CA SER A 77 -7.99 10.27 -2.83
C SER A 77 -8.14 9.45 -4.12
N THR A 78 -8.75 10.02 -5.16
CA THR A 78 -8.95 9.34 -6.43
C THR A 78 -7.59 8.90 -7.01
N ALA A 79 -7.53 7.63 -7.48
CA ALA A 79 -6.34 7.01 -8.08
C ALA A 79 -5.11 6.83 -7.16
N ALA A 80 -5.22 7.06 -5.85
CA ALA A 80 -4.11 6.84 -4.92
C ALA A 80 -3.60 5.38 -4.93
N GLY A 81 -4.52 4.41 -5.02
CA GLY A 81 -4.18 2.98 -5.13
C GLY A 81 -3.51 2.62 -6.46
N ASP A 82 -3.93 3.24 -7.56
CA ASP A 82 -3.30 3.05 -8.88
C ASP A 82 -1.88 3.61 -8.88
N ALA A 83 -1.68 4.80 -8.32
CA ALA A 83 -0.37 5.42 -8.16
C ALA A 83 0.53 4.60 -7.22
N PHE A 84 -0.01 4.06 -6.14
CA PHE A 84 0.69 3.14 -5.24
C PHE A 84 1.20 1.90 -5.99
N ASN A 85 0.32 1.22 -6.73
CA ASN A 85 0.67 0.01 -7.48
C ASN A 85 1.69 0.31 -8.58
N GLY A 86 1.52 1.42 -9.31
CA GLY A 86 2.49 1.86 -10.32
C GLY A 86 3.87 2.12 -9.72
N GLY A 87 3.94 2.85 -8.60
CA GLY A 87 5.19 3.11 -7.88
C GLY A 87 5.84 1.84 -7.34
N LEU A 88 5.05 0.95 -6.73
CA LEU A 88 5.50 -0.35 -6.22
C LEU A 88 6.17 -1.17 -7.33
N VAL A 89 5.48 -1.35 -8.46
CA VAL A 89 5.97 -2.18 -9.57
C VAL A 89 7.21 -1.56 -10.23
N VAL A 90 7.24 -0.24 -10.44
CA VAL A 90 8.42 0.44 -10.99
C VAL A 90 9.64 0.30 -10.07
N SER A 91 9.45 0.41 -8.76
CA SER A 91 10.53 0.26 -7.79
C SER A 91 11.05 -1.17 -7.73
N LEU A 92 10.16 -2.18 -7.67
CA LEU A 92 10.53 -3.59 -7.73
C LEU A 92 11.25 -3.94 -9.04
N ALA A 93 10.76 -3.48 -10.18
CA ALA A 93 11.38 -3.70 -11.49
C ALA A 93 12.77 -3.06 -11.61
N SER A 94 13.06 -2.05 -10.78
CA SER A 94 14.37 -1.41 -10.68
C SER A 94 15.32 -2.15 -9.71
N GLY A 95 14.90 -3.28 -9.14
CA GLY A 95 15.71 -4.11 -8.25
C GLY A 95 15.68 -3.68 -6.78
N ALA A 96 14.75 -2.81 -6.39
CA ALA A 96 14.58 -2.41 -5.00
C ALA A 96 14.03 -3.57 -4.15
N ASP A 97 14.40 -3.59 -2.87
CA ASP A 97 13.76 -4.47 -1.88
C ASP A 97 12.29 -4.05 -1.63
N ILE A 98 11.52 -4.94 -1.01
CA ILE A 98 10.09 -4.74 -0.81
C ILE A 98 9.74 -3.57 0.10
N LYS A 99 10.56 -3.26 1.11
CA LYS A 99 10.32 -2.11 2.00
C LYS A 99 10.51 -0.81 1.23
N THR A 100 11.60 -0.72 0.48
CA THR A 100 11.89 0.41 -0.41
C THR A 100 10.79 0.58 -1.45
N ALA A 101 10.33 -0.52 -2.05
CA ALA A 101 9.28 -0.47 -3.06
C ALA A 101 7.91 -0.05 -2.51
N ILE A 102 7.52 -0.54 -1.33
CA ILE A 102 6.29 -0.10 -0.65
C ILE A 102 6.40 1.37 -0.28
N ARG A 103 7.54 1.83 0.26
CA ARG A 103 7.76 3.25 0.60
C ARG A 103 7.64 4.15 -0.63
N TYR A 104 8.21 3.72 -1.75
CA TYR A 104 8.10 4.44 -3.03
C TYR A 104 6.66 4.49 -3.55
N GLY A 105 5.95 3.35 -3.54
CA GLY A 105 4.52 3.30 -3.87
C GLY A 105 3.69 4.21 -2.96
N SER A 106 3.95 4.19 -1.65
CA SER A 106 3.26 5.07 -0.69
C SER A 106 3.51 6.55 -0.98
N ALA A 107 4.70 6.93 -1.45
CA ALA A 107 4.99 8.30 -1.84
C ALA A 107 4.21 8.71 -3.10
N CYS A 108 4.14 7.82 -4.09
CA CYS A 108 3.30 8.04 -5.27
C CYS A 108 1.83 8.26 -4.88
N GLY A 109 1.27 7.37 -4.06
CA GLY A 109 -0.11 7.48 -3.57
C GLY A 109 -0.35 8.78 -2.81
N ALA A 110 0.54 9.15 -1.88
CA ALA A 110 0.43 10.38 -1.11
C ALA A 110 0.41 11.63 -2.00
N LEU A 111 1.38 11.75 -2.92
CA LEU A 111 1.45 12.88 -3.87
C LEU A 111 0.21 12.98 -4.76
N THR A 112 -0.30 11.85 -5.23
CA THR A 112 -1.55 11.78 -5.99
C THR A 112 -2.71 12.36 -5.19
N THR A 113 -2.80 12.08 -3.88
CA THR A 113 -3.88 12.64 -3.08
C THR A 113 -3.84 14.15 -2.87
N MET A 114 -2.69 14.79 -3.09
CA MET A 114 -2.50 16.23 -2.89
C MET A 114 -2.94 17.07 -4.10
N LYS A 115 -3.32 16.44 -5.21
CA LYS A 115 -3.82 17.09 -6.44
C LYS A 115 -5.21 16.52 -6.77
N ARG A 116 -6.08 17.31 -7.40
CA ARG A 116 -7.42 16.84 -7.81
C ARG A 116 -7.36 15.97 -9.07
N GLY A 117 -8.22 14.96 -9.13
CA GLY A 117 -8.41 14.10 -10.30
C GLY A 117 -7.57 12.82 -10.27
N SER A 118 -7.67 12.04 -11.35
CA SER A 118 -6.99 10.74 -11.52
C SER A 118 -5.67 10.89 -12.30
N LEU A 119 -5.65 10.69 -13.62
CA LEU A 119 -4.42 10.81 -14.42
C LEU A 119 -3.64 12.13 -14.22
N PRO A 120 -4.27 13.32 -14.10
CA PRO A 120 -3.54 14.57 -13.89
C PRO A 120 -2.85 14.68 -12.53
N SER A 121 -3.23 13.87 -11.55
CA SER A 121 -2.64 13.88 -10.20
C SER A 121 -1.48 12.89 -10.04
N LEU A 122 -1.21 12.04 -11.04
CA LEU A 122 -0.07 11.12 -11.00
C LEU A 122 1.26 11.91 -10.98
N PRO A 123 2.17 11.61 -10.04
CA PRO A 123 3.41 12.34 -9.91
C PRO A 123 4.46 11.90 -10.93
N THR A 124 5.43 12.78 -11.21
CA THR A 124 6.64 12.40 -11.94
C THR A 124 7.65 11.69 -11.01
N ARG A 125 8.66 11.03 -11.59
CA ARG A 125 9.74 10.41 -10.81
C ARG A 125 10.46 11.46 -9.95
N GLU A 126 10.76 12.61 -10.52
CA GLU A 126 11.46 13.71 -9.84
C GLU A 126 10.66 14.22 -8.64
N GLU A 127 9.34 14.37 -8.78
CA GLU A 127 8.45 14.76 -7.67
C GLU A 127 8.49 13.71 -6.54
N VAL A 128 8.46 12.42 -6.87
CA VAL A 128 8.53 11.33 -5.88
C VAL A 128 9.88 11.30 -5.16
N GLU A 129 10.98 11.41 -5.90
CA GLU A 129 12.33 11.43 -5.33
C GLU A 129 12.55 12.65 -4.43
N GLN A 130 12.07 13.82 -4.84
CA GLN A 130 12.11 15.02 -4.01
C GLN A 130 11.29 14.81 -2.71
N PHE A 131 10.07 14.32 -2.85
CA PHE A 131 9.19 14.07 -1.70
C PHE A 131 9.81 13.07 -0.71
N LEU A 132 10.41 11.99 -1.20
CA LEU A 132 11.12 11.02 -0.35
C LEU A 132 12.34 11.63 0.34
N ASN A 133 13.06 12.53 -0.32
CA ASN A 133 14.21 13.22 0.28
C ASN A 133 13.80 14.19 1.39
N GLU A 134 12.65 14.84 1.27
CA GLU A 134 12.06 15.70 2.31
C GLU A 134 11.52 14.89 3.50
N HIS A 135 11.10 13.64 3.26
CA HIS A 135 10.52 12.72 4.24
C HIS A 135 11.45 11.55 4.58
N LYS A 136 12.75 11.82 4.72
CA LYS A 136 13.71 10.85 5.26
C LYS A 136 13.29 10.50 6.68
N GLU A 137 13.13 9.20 6.94
CA GLU A 137 12.95 8.70 8.30
C GLU A 137 14.16 9.16 9.13
N VAL A 138 13.88 9.88 10.24
CA VAL A 138 14.89 10.26 11.24
C VAL A 138 15.16 9.06 12.14
#